data_AF-A0A0E8DFP8-F1
#
_entry.id   AF-A0A0E8DFP8-F1
#
_cell.length_a   1.000
_cell.length_b   1.000
_cell.length_c   1.000
_cell.angle_alpha   90.00
_cell.angle_beta   90.00
_cell.angle_gamma   90.00
#
_symmetry.space_group_name_H-M   'P 1'
#
loop_
_entity.id
_entity.type
_entity.pdbx_description
1 polymer ?
#
loop_
_entity_poly.entity_id
_entity_poly.type
_entity_poly.pdbx_seq_one_letter_code
_entity_poly.pdbx_strand_id
1 'polypeptide(L)'
;MQASLSSPPESATRPVLEVKGLKTQFATRAGVVKAVDGVDMYLRHGEILGLVGESGSGKSITGFSLIGLLDEPGRVVEGEIRFDGEGLRQAAPARWRALRGDAMAMIFQDPMMTLNPVLRVDTQMVETVLAHRRVSRGEAYQRALQVLTMVGIPAPRERLRAYPHQLSGGMRQRVAIAIALLNSPRLIIADEPTTALDVTIQGQILYEMRKLCEETGTALIWITHDLAVVAGLADRVAVMYAGRIVETGSAADVIEHAMHPYTHGLIASIPTPDTRGKPLDQIPGMTPSLLNLPAGCAFRTRCPRASQACLQAPEPVEVRPAHWVRCWHAGEA
;
A
#
# COMPACT_ATOMS: atom_id res chain seq x y z
N MET A 1 -42.03 -25.37 -8.21
CA MET A 1 -40.65 -25.62 -7.74
C MET A 1 -39.92 -24.27 -7.71
N GLN A 2 -39.91 -23.61 -6.56
CA GLN A 2 -39.08 -22.43 -6.32
C GLN A 2 -37.67 -22.95 -6.03
N ALA A 3 -36.71 -22.61 -6.89
CA ALA A 3 -35.31 -22.88 -6.65
C ALA A 3 -34.79 -21.85 -5.64
N SER A 4 -34.52 -22.31 -4.43
CA SER A 4 -33.93 -21.57 -3.34
C SER A 4 -32.51 -21.16 -3.74
N LEU A 5 -32.28 -19.86 -3.93
CA LEU A 5 -30.94 -19.29 -4.07
C LEU A 5 -30.25 -19.40 -2.72
N SER A 6 -29.36 -20.38 -2.60
CA SER A 6 -28.47 -20.54 -1.45
C SER A 6 -27.59 -19.29 -1.32
N SER A 7 -27.76 -18.56 -0.22
CA SER A 7 -26.88 -17.46 0.18
C SER A 7 -25.42 -17.93 0.26
N PRO A 8 -24.46 -17.11 -0.20
CA PRO A 8 -23.05 -17.46 -0.13
C PRO A 8 -22.58 -17.64 1.33
N PRO A 9 -21.59 -18.50 1.59
CA PRO A 9 -21.10 -18.76 2.94
C PRO A 9 -20.55 -17.49 3.61
N GLU A 10 -20.79 -17.36 4.91
CA GLU A 10 -20.43 -16.24 5.79
C GLU A 10 -18.94 -15.83 5.74
N SER A 11 -18.06 -16.69 5.23
CA SER A 11 -16.64 -16.39 5.01
C SER A 11 -16.38 -15.43 3.84
N ALA A 12 -17.33 -15.22 2.93
CA ALA A 12 -17.18 -14.35 1.76
C ALA A 12 -17.43 -12.86 2.04
N THR A 13 -17.93 -12.50 3.24
CA THR A 13 -18.30 -11.11 3.57
C THR A 13 -17.31 -10.39 4.49
N ARG A 14 -16.39 -11.11 5.16
CA ARG A 14 -15.44 -10.48 6.08
C ARG A 14 -14.18 -10.00 5.32
N PRO A 15 -13.75 -8.74 5.51
CA PRO A 15 -12.50 -8.25 4.92
C PRO A 15 -11.29 -8.98 5.52
N VAL A 16 -10.24 -9.18 4.71
CA VAL A 16 -8.95 -9.72 5.17
C VAL A 16 -8.25 -8.73 6.12
N LEU A 17 -8.47 -7.43 5.91
CA LEU A 17 -7.96 -6.36 6.76
C LEU A 17 -9.07 -5.35 7.05
N GLU A 18 -9.27 -5.04 8.33
CA GLU A 18 -10.16 -3.96 8.79
C GLU A 18 -9.38 -3.04 9.73
N VAL A 19 -9.44 -1.74 9.46
CA VAL A 19 -8.72 -0.69 10.20
C VAL A 19 -9.71 0.40 10.56
N LYS A 20 -9.78 0.74 11.85
CA LYS A 20 -10.69 1.78 12.36
C LYS A 20 -9.93 2.77 13.22
N GLY A 21 -10.04 4.05 12.90
CA GLY A 21 -9.50 5.16 13.68
C GLY A 21 -7.99 5.06 13.93
N LEU A 22 -7.21 4.49 13.01
CA LEU A 22 -5.77 4.27 13.21
C LEU A 22 -5.05 5.61 13.44
N LYS A 23 -4.33 5.71 14.56
CA LYS A 23 -3.46 6.86 14.87
C LYS A 23 -2.05 6.39 15.20
N THR A 24 -1.09 6.84 14.41
CA THR A 24 0.34 6.54 14.59
C THR A 24 1.10 7.84 14.80
N GLN A 25 1.86 7.89 15.90
CA GLN A 25 2.56 9.09 16.35
C GLN A 25 4.02 8.82 16.64
N PHE A 26 4.85 9.84 16.43
CA PHE A 26 6.27 9.84 16.78
C PHE A 26 6.53 10.95 17.79
N ALA A 27 7.10 10.59 18.95
CA ALA A 27 7.56 11.57 19.91
C ALA A 27 8.94 12.09 19.49
N THR A 28 9.04 13.38 19.21
CA THR A 28 10.29 14.05 18.83
C THR A 28 10.61 15.17 19.82
N ARG A 29 11.84 15.69 19.79
CA ARG A 29 12.23 16.85 20.61
C ARG A 29 11.41 18.11 20.32
N ALA A 30 10.89 18.24 19.10
CA ALA A 30 10.09 19.39 18.65
C ALA A 30 8.59 19.22 18.93
N GLY A 31 8.16 18.07 19.46
CA GLY A 31 6.75 17.76 19.70
C GLY A 31 6.35 16.40 19.12
N VAL A 32 5.04 16.16 19.08
CA VAL A 32 4.47 14.90 18.60
C VAL A 32 4.06 15.02 17.15
N VAL A 33 4.70 14.23 16.28
CA VAL A 33 4.32 14.12 14.87
C VAL A 33 3.15 13.15 14.75
N LYS A 34 2.02 13.61 14.22
CA LYS A 34 0.85 12.76 13.91
C LYS A 34 0.96 12.25 12.47
N ALA A 35 1.72 11.17 12.28
CA ALA A 35 1.99 10.62 10.95
C ALA A 35 0.77 9.94 10.32
N VAL A 36 -0.10 9.36 11.15
CA VAL A 36 -1.41 8.81 10.77
C VAL A 36 -2.41 9.29 11.82
N ASP A 37 -3.55 9.84 11.40
CA ASP A 37 -4.48 10.54 12.30
C ASP A 37 -5.95 10.24 11.99
N GLY A 38 -6.41 9.05 12.38
CA GLY A 38 -7.81 8.63 12.24
C GLY A 38 -8.09 8.00 10.88
N VAL A 39 -7.22 7.09 10.45
CA VAL A 39 -7.39 6.38 9.20
C VAL A 39 -8.33 5.20 9.38
N ASP A 40 -9.40 5.17 8.59
CA ASP A 40 -10.33 4.07 8.44
C ASP A 40 -10.14 3.44 7.07
N MET A 41 -9.93 2.13 7.01
CA MET A 41 -9.82 1.42 5.74
C MET A 41 -10.22 -0.05 5.91
N TYR A 42 -10.59 -0.68 4.79
CA TYR A 42 -10.79 -2.11 4.74
C TYR A 42 -10.29 -2.65 3.40
N LEU A 43 -9.89 -3.92 3.41
CA LEU A 43 -9.45 -4.66 2.25
C LEU A 43 -10.11 -6.03 2.24
N ARG A 44 -10.74 -6.39 1.13
CA ARG A 44 -11.35 -7.69 0.88
C ARG A 44 -10.31 -8.68 0.38
N HIS A 45 -10.64 -9.96 0.45
CA HIS A 45 -9.82 -11.01 -0.15
C HIS A 45 -9.69 -10.79 -1.66
N GLY A 46 -8.47 -10.92 -2.19
CA GLY A 46 -8.16 -10.70 -3.62
C GLY A 46 -8.28 -9.26 -4.11
N GLU A 47 -8.67 -8.30 -3.27
CA GLU A 47 -8.80 -6.89 -3.65
C GLU A 47 -7.44 -6.20 -3.65
N ILE A 48 -7.24 -5.31 -4.62
CA ILE A 48 -6.09 -4.42 -4.70
C ILE A 48 -6.52 -2.99 -4.34
N LEU A 49 -5.96 -2.46 -3.26
CA LEU A 49 -6.15 -1.09 -2.81
C LEU A 49 -4.91 -0.25 -3.10
N GLY A 50 -5.06 0.78 -3.92
CA GLY A 50 -4.05 1.81 -4.10
C GLY A 50 -4.09 2.85 -2.98
N LEU A 51 -2.99 3.03 -2.25
CA LEU A 51 -2.83 4.11 -1.28
C LEU A 51 -1.92 5.19 -1.88
N VAL A 52 -2.51 6.33 -2.23
CA VAL A 52 -1.84 7.39 -3.00
C VAL A 52 -1.73 8.72 -2.25
N GLY A 53 -0.77 9.55 -2.65
CA GLY A 53 -0.58 10.89 -2.09
C GLY A 53 0.88 11.36 -2.19
N GLU A 54 1.12 12.64 -1.93
CA GLU A 54 2.45 13.26 -1.94
C GLU A 54 3.38 12.61 -0.90
N SER A 55 4.69 12.79 -1.09
CA SER A 55 5.68 12.38 -0.09
C SER A 55 5.38 13.02 1.28
N GLY A 56 5.54 12.24 2.34
CA GLY A 56 5.24 12.68 3.70
C GLY A 56 3.75 12.70 4.08
N SER A 57 2.83 12.22 3.23
CA SER A 57 1.40 12.17 3.57
C SER A 57 1.02 11.09 4.60
N GLY A 58 1.93 10.17 4.94
CA GLY A 58 1.73 9.12 5.95
C GLY A 58 1.53 7.70 5.41
N LYS A 59 1.68 7.48 4.10
CA LYS A 59 1.40 6.19 3.44
C LYS A 59 2.29 5.05 3.94
N SER A 60 3.61 5.21 3.90
CA SER A 60 4.58 4.22 4.38
C SER A 60 4.37 3.91 5.86
N ILE A 61 4.16 4.94 6.68
CA ILE A 61 3.85 4.77 8.12
C ILE A 61 2.56 3.99 8.32
N THR A 62 1.55 4.21 7.48
CA THR A 62 0.32 3.41 7.50
C THR A 62 0.66 1.95 7.24
N GLY A 63 1.39 1.64 6.17
CA GLY A 63 1.85 0.28 5.85
C GLY A 63 2.61 -0.38 7.02
N PHE A 64 3.61 0.30 7.59
CA PHE A 64 4.37 -0.20 8.74
C PHE A 64 3.49 -0.41 9.98
N SER A 65 2.50 0.46 10.20
CA SER A 65 1.56 0.32 11.32
C SER A 65 0.72 -0.96 11.19
N LEU A 66 0.26 -1.26 9.97
CA LEU A 66 -0.61 -2.42 9.70
C LEU A 66 0.11 -3.76 9.93
N ILE A 67 1.40 -3.84 9.62
CA ILE A 67 2.21 -5.06 9.82
C ILE A 67 3.04 -5.04 11.13
N GLY A 68 2.94 -3.95 11.91
CA GLY A 68 3.64 -3.78 13.19
C GLY A 68 5.16 -3.61 13.08
N LEU A 69 5.66 -3.09 11.96
CA LEU A 69 7.08 -2.81 11.71
C LEU A 69 7.43 -1.33 11.95
N LEU A 70 6.75 -0.68 12.89
CA LEU A 70 7.12 0.67 13.31
C LEU A 70 8.35 0.62 14.22
N ASP A 71 9.40 1.34 13.83
CA ASP A 71 10.56 1.55 14.68
C ASP A 71 10.28 2.61 15.74
N GLU A 72 10.94 2.49 16.89
CA GLU A 72 10.95 3.54 17.91
C GLU A 72 11.50 4.85 17.32
N PRO A 73 10.94 6.03 17.68
CA PRO A 73 9.94 6.28 18.73
C PRO A 73 8.47 6.19 18.24
N GLY A 74 8.23 5.60 17.06
CA GLY A 74 6.91 5.46 16.47
C GLY A 74 6.02 4.49 17.24
N ARG A 75 4.74 4.84 17.42
CA ARG A 75 3.77 3.95 18.07
C ARG A 75 2.35 4.17 17.56
N VAL A 76 1.60 3.07 17.47
CA VAL A 76 0.14 3.11 17.29
C VAL A 76 -0.51 3.49 18.61
N VAL A 77 -0.96 4.74 18.75
CA VAL A 77 -1.55 5.28 19.98
C VAL A 77 -3.05 5.09 20.06
N GLU A 78 -3.73 4.92 18.93
CA GLU A 78 -5.18 4.75 18.86
C GLU A 78 -5.59 3.90 17.65
N GLY A 79 -6.83 3.43 17.66
CA GLY A 79 -7.43 2.65 16.59
C GLY A 79 -7.35 1.14 16.77
N GLU A 80 -7.98 0.43 15.84
CA GLU A 80 -8.07 -1.01 15.74
C GLU A 80 -7.48 -1.48 14.41
N ILE A 81 -6.71 -2.56 14.45
CA ILE A 81 -6.21 -3.28 13.26
C ILE A 81 -6.67 -4.73 13.43
N ARG A 82 -7.51 -5.21 12.52
CA ARG A 82 -7.96 -6.61 12.48
C ARG A 82 -7.50 -7.28 11.20
N PHE A 83 -6.86 -8.44 11.31
CA PHE A 83 -6.48 -9.30 10.19
C PHE A 83 -7.24 -10.62 10.27
N ASP A 84 -8.03 -10.94 9.25
CA ASP A 84 -9.01 -12.05 9.28
C ASP A 84 -9.89 -12.04 10.53
N GLY A 85 -10.16 -10.85 11.04
CA GLY A 85 -10.94 -10.65 12.25
C GLY A 85 -10.20 -10.72 13.58
N GLU A 86 -8.94 -11.12 13.58
CA GLU A 86 -8.09 -11.10 14.77
C GLU A 86 -7.54 -9.70 15.02
N GLY A 87 -7.76 -9.15 16.21
CA GLY A 87 -7.19 -7.85 16.60
C GLY A 87 -5.68 -7.94 16.83
N LEU A 88 -4.89 -7.17 16.06
CA LEU A 88 -3.43 -7.25 16.07
C LEU A 88 -2.73 -6.17 16.91
N ARG A 89 -3.43 -5.10 17.29
CA ARG A 89 -2.79 -3.95 17.97
C ARG A 89 -2.05 -4.33 19.26
N GLN A 90 -2.58 -5.28 20.02
CA GLN A 90 -1.99 -5.78 21.27
C GLN A 90 -1.37 -7.16 21.11
N ALA A 91 -1.18 -7.63 19.87
CA ALA A 91 -0.60 -8.93 19.61
C ALA A 91 0.83 -9.00 20.16
N ALA A 92 1.14 -10.09 20.85
CA ALA A 92 2.46 -10.32 21.40
C ALA A 92 3.51 -10.46 20.26
N PRO A 93 4.80 -10.17 20.51
CA PRO A 93 5.85 -10.31 19.50
C PRO A 93 5.94 -11.70 18.86
N ALA A 94 5.58 -12.77 19.59
CA ALA A 94 5.50 -14.11 19.05
C ALA A 94 4.40 -14.26 17.98
N ARG A 95 3.23 -13.61 18.17
CA ARG A 95 2.14 -13.64 17.19
C ARG A 95 2.51 -12.88 15.93
N TRP A 96 3.12 -11.70 16.08
CA TRP A 96 3.64 -10.94 14.94
C TRP A 96 4.67 -11.74 14.13
N ARG A 97 5.61 -12.44 14.79
CA ARG A 97 6.57 -13.32 14.12
C ARG A 97 5.91 -14.47 13.36
N ALA A 98 4.79 -15.01 13.86
CA ALA A 98 4.07 -16.06 13.16
C ALA A 98 3.29 -15.56 11.94
N LEU A 99 2.85 -14.29 11.95
CA LEU A 99 2.08 -13.69 10.85
C LEU A 99 2.98 -13.16 9.73
N ARG A 100 4.05 -12.44 10.09
CA ARG A 100 4.97 -11.81 9.15
C ARG A 100 5.74 -12.87 8.37
N GLY A 101 5.79 -12.74 7.06
CA GLY A 101 6.46 -13.67 6.17
C GLY A 101 5.65 -14.93 5.86
N ASP A 102 4.56 -15.22 6.59
CA ASP A 102 3.66 -16.34 6.32
C ASP A 102 2.31 -15.88 5.77
N ALA A 103 1.48 -15.25 6.62
CA ALA A 103 0.13 -14.79 6.24
C ALA A 103 0.10 -13.32 5.79
N MET A 104 1.06 -12.51 6.24
CA MET A 104 1.24 -11.11 5.87
C MET A 104 2.66 -10.89 5.39
N ALA A 105 2.85 -10.20 4.27
CA ALA A 105 4.17 -9.86 3.75
C ALA A 105 4.27 -8.37 3.41
N MET A 106 5.50 -7.87 3.42
CA MET A 106 5.81 -6.51 3.02
C MET A 106 6.84 -6.52 1.90
N ILE A 107 6.61 -5.68 0.89
CA ILE A 107 7.61 -5.34 -0.14
C ILE A 107 8.05 -3.92 0.17
N PHE A 108 9.32 -3.75 0.53
CA PHE A 108 9.89 -2.45 0.90
C PHE A 108 10.28 -1.62 -0.32
N GLN A 109 10.38 -0.31 -0.13
CA GLN A 109 10.73 0.67 -1.16
C GLN A 109 12.09 0.41 -1.81
N ASP A 110 13.11 0.07 -1.01
CA ASP A 110 14.41 -0.36 -1.52
C ASP A 110 14.55 -1.89 -1.36
N PRO A 111 14.75 -2.66 -2.45
CA PRO A 111 14.97 -4.10 -2.35
C PRO A 111 16.18 -4.47 -1.50
N MET A 112 17.14 -3.56 -1.26
CA MET A 112 18.26 -3.79 -0.34
C MET A 112 17.88 -3.74 1.15
N MET A 113 16.69 -3.25 1.50
CA MET A 113 16.13 -3.45 2.83
C MET A 113 15.66 -4.90 3.05
N THR A 114 15.40 -5.64 1.96
CA THR A 114 14.99 -7.06 2.02
C THR A 114 16.18 -8.00 1.83
N LEU A 115 17.06 -7.68 0.87
CA LEU A 115 18.13 -8.57 0.43
C LEU A 115 19.44 -8.26 1.15
N ASN A 116 19.96 -9.24 1.88
CA ASN A 116 21.30 -9.21 2.42
C ASN A 116 22.34 -9.37 1.29
N PRO A 117 23.23 -8.38 1.05
CA PRO A 117 24.13 -8.37 -0.10
C PRO A 117 25.26 -9.42 -0.02
N VAL A 118 25.53 -9.97 1.17
CA VAL A 118 26.57 -10.99 1.39
C VAL A 118 26.03 -12.42 1.38
N LEU A 119 24.72 -12.60 1.21
CA LEU A 119 24.09 -13.90 1.06
C LEU A 119 23.62 -14.10 -0.37
N ARG A 120 23.69 -15.34 -0.85
CA ARG A 120 23.08 -15.72 -2.13
C ARG A 120 21.56 -15.64 -2.05
N VAL A 121 20.92 -15.52 -3.20
CA VAL A 121 19.45 -15.49 -3.31
C VAL A 121 18.83 -16.79 -2.79
N ASP A 122 19.39 -17.95 -3.15
CA ASP A 122 18.90 -19.25 -2.69
C ASP A 122 18.90 -19.38 -1.17
N THR A 123 19.98 -18.96 -0.51
CA THR A 123 20.10 -19.00 0.95
C THR A 123 18.94 -18.26 1.60
N GLN A 124 18.69 -17.02 1.18
CA GLN A 124 17.69 -16.14 1.77
C GLN A 124 16.26 -16.64 1.50
N MET A 125 15.98 -17.10 0.28
CA MET A 125 14.66 -17.63 -0.08
C MET A 125 14.37 -18.97 0.62
N VAL A 126 15.34 -19.89 0.67
CA VAL A 126 15.18 -21.17 1.35
C VAL A 126 14.98 -20.96 2.86
N GLU A 127 15.76 -20.07 3.48
CA GLU A 127 15.62 -19.76 4.91
C GLU A 127 14.25 -19.15 5.23
N THR A 128 13.73 -18.28 4.36
CA THR A 128 12.38 -17.69 4.51
C THR A 128 11.29 -18.76 4.52
N VAL A 129 11.38 -19.80 3.67
CA VAL A 129 10.41 -20.91 3.69
C VAL A 129 10.56 -21.73 4.98
N LEU A 130 11.79 -22.08 5.35
CA LEU A 130 12.07 -22.93 6.51
C LEU A 130 11.76 -22.25 7.86
N ALA A 131 11.75 -20.91 7.90
CA ALA A 131 11.35 -20.14 9.07
C ALA A 131 9.86 -20.37 9.45
N HIS A 132 9.01 -20.71 8.47
CA HIS A 132 7.56 -20.84 8.68
C HIS A 132 7.01 -22.24 8.37
N ARG A 133 7.72 -23.05 7.58
CA ARG A 133 7.26 -24.36 7.11
C ARG A 133 8.23 -25.47 7.52
N ARG A 134 7.67 -26.60 7.97
CA ARG A 134 8.44 -27.83 8.26
C ARG A 134 8.58 -28.68 7.00
N VAL A 135 9.47 -28.26 6.11
CA VAL A 135 9.76 -28.94 4.84
C VAL A 135 11.26 -29.21 4.70
N SER A 136 11.63 -30.11 3.79
CA SER A 136 13.04 -30.33 3.47
C SER A 136 13.65 -29.11 2.75
N ARG A 137 14.98 -28.96 2.83
CA ARG A 137 15.69 -27.92 2.05
C ARG A 137 15.45 -28.07 0.55
N GLY A 138 15.29 -29.29 0.05
CA GLY A 138 15.01 -29.56 -1.36
C GLY A 138 13.67 -29.01 -1.79
N GLU A 139 12.62 -29.23 -1.00
CA GLU A 139 11.27 -28.69 -1.25
C GLU A 139 11.27 -27.15 -1.17
N ALA A 140 11.92 -26.57 -0.16
CA ALA A 140 12.08 -25.12 -0.04
C ALA A 140 12.79 -24.51 -1.26
N TYR A 141 13.83 -25.17 -1.78
CA TYR A 141 14.52 -24.74 -3.00
C TYR A 141 13.62 -24.83 -4.24
N GLN A 142 12.83 -25.90 -4.39
CA GLN A 142 11.87 -26.00 -5.50
C GLN A 142 10.81 -24.91 -5.42
N ARG A 143 10.32 -24.58 -4.22
CA ARG A 143 9.40 -23.48 -4.01
C ARG A 143 10.02 -22.14 -4.41
N ALA A 144 11.25 -21.87 -4.00
CA ALA A 144 11.97 -20.67 -4.39
C ALA A 144 12.14 -20.56 -5.92
N LEU A 145 12.48 -21.66 -6.58
CA LEU A 145 12.58 -21.74 -8.03
C LEU A 145 11.24 -21.43 -8.72
N GLN A 146 10.15 -22.05 -8.27
CA GLN A 146 8.80 -21.82 -8.81
C GLN A 146 8.40 -20.35 -8.71
N VAL A 147 8.59 -19.74 -7.54
CA VAL A 147 8.18 -18.36 -7.31
C VAL A 147 9.04 -17.37 -8.12
N LEU A 148 10.35 -17.63 -8.29
CA LEU A 148 11.17 -16.83 -9.21
C LEU A 148 10.71 -16.93 -10.66
N THR A 149 10.26 -18.11 -11.10
CA THR A 149 9.66 -18.28 -12.43
C THR A 149 8.37 -17.47 -12.54
N MET A 150 7.50 -17.52 -11.52
CA MET A 150 6.23 -16.77 -11.50
C MET A 150 6.44 -15.26 -11.62
N VAL A 151 7.43 -14.70 -10.92
CA VAL A 151 7.74 -13.26 -11.01
C VAL A 151 8.57 -12.88 -12.24
N GLY A 152 8.72 -13.77 -13.22
CA GLY A 152 9.39 -13.48 -14.49
C GLY A 152 10.91 -13.29 -14.41
N ILE A 153 11.61 -13.93 -13.45
CA ILE A 153 13.07 -13.90 -13.40
C ILE A 153 13.64 -14.82 -14.51
N PRO A 154 14.49 -14.30 -15.42
CA PRO A 154 15.11 -15.14 -16.45
C PRO A 154 16.20 -16.03 -15.84
N ALA A 155 16.33 -17.25 -16.37
CA ALA A 155 17.27 -18.27 -15.88
C ALA A 155 17.23 -18.43 -14.34
N PRO A 156 16.06 -18.73 -13.73
CA PRO A 156 15.88 -18.64 -12.29
C PRO A 156 16.78 -19.58 -11.50
N ARG A 157 17.17 -20.74 -12.06
CA ARG A 157 18.15 -21.66 -11.46
C ARG A 157 19.53 -21.02 -11.28
N GLU A 158 19.97 -20.23 -12.26
CA GLU A 158 21.23 -19.49 -12.20
C GLU A 158 21.12 -18.32 -11.22
N ARG A 159 20.01 -17.58 -11.28
CA ARG A 159 19.76 -16.42 -10.41
C ARG A 159 19.63 -16.77 -8.94
N LEU A 160 19.16 -17.97 -8.60
CA LEU A 160 19.20 -18.51 -7.24
C LEU A 160 20.63 -18.58 -6.68
N ARG A 161 21.63 -18.86 -7.54
CA ARG A 161 23.04 -18.94 -7.12
C ARG A 161 23.75 -17.58 -7.12
N ALA A 162 23.09 -16.54 -7.60
CA ALA A 162 23.65 -15.19 -7.63
C ALA A 162 23.56 -14.52 -6.26
N TYR A 163 24.42 -13.53 -6.05
CA TYR A 163 24.32 -12.55 -4.98
C TYR A 163 23.52 -11.33 -5.45
N PRO A 164 22.88 -10.56 -4.55
CA PRO A 164 22.07 -9.40 -4.94
C PRO A 164 22.83 -8.36 -5.78
N HIS A 165 24.12 -8.14 -5.51
CA HIS A 165 24.96 -7.20 -6.27
C HIS A 165 25.28 -7.66 -7.71
N GLN A 166 24.95 -8.90 -8.08
CA GLN A 166 25.10 -9.46 -9.43
C GLN A 166 23.79 -9.35 -10.25
N LEU A 167 22.75 -8.75 -9.68
CA LEU A 167 21.43 -8.59 -10.29
C LEU A 167 21.18 -7.13 -10.69
N SER A 168 20.44 -6.92 -11.79
CA SER A 168 19.96 -5.58 -12.14
C SER A 168 18.99 -5.04 -11.08
N GLY A 169 18.69 -3.74 -11.09
CA GLY A 169 17.69 -3.14 -10.19
C GLY A 169 16.32 -3.85 -10.28
N GLY A 170 15.81 -4.04 -11.50
CA GLY A 170 14.56 -4.77 -11.74
C GLY A 170 14.60 -6.23 -11.29
N MET A 171 15.73 -6.92 -11.46
CA MET A 171 15.89 -8.29 -10.94
C MET A 171 15.89 -8.33 -9.41
N ARG A 172 16.58 -7.39 -8.74
CA ARG A 172 16.54 -7.28 -7.28
C ARG A 172 15.12 -7.04 -6.78
N GLN A 173 14.36 -6.17 -7.45
CA GLN A 173 12.97 -5.94 -7.09
C GLN A 173 12.11 -7.18 -7.26
N ARG A 174 12.21 -7.87 -8.41
CA ARG A 174 11.50 -9.13 -8.65
C ARG A 174 11.85 -10.19 -7.61
N VAL A 175 13.11 -10.28 -7.17
CA VAL A 175 13.49 -11.20 -6.08
C VAL A 175 12.87 -10.75 -4.74
N ALA A 176 12.82 -9.46 -4.41
CA ALA A 176 12.16 -8.98 -3.19
C ALA A 176 10.66 -9.30 -3.20
N ILE A 177 9.99 -9.09 -4.33
CA ILE A 177 8.59 -9.51 -4.56
C ILE A 177 8.45 -11.03 -4.39
N ALA A 178 9.34 -11.81 -4.99
CA ALA A 178 9.34 -13.27 -4.88
C ALA A 178 9.45 -13.73 -3.41
N ILE A 179 10.31 -13.10 -2.62
CA ILE A 179 10.47 -13.40 -1.18
C ILE A 179 9.15 -13.16 -0.43
N ALA A 180 8.48 -12.03 -0.68
CA ALA A 180 7.18 -11.73 -0.07
C ALA A 180 6.11 -12.78 -0.41
N LEU A 181 6.22 -13.44 -1.57
CA LEU A 181 5.25 -14.41 -2.08
C LEU A 181 5.53 -15.86 -1.71
N LEU A 182 6.72 -16.17 -1.17
CA LEU A 182 7.19 -17.54 -0.96
C LEU A 182 6.18 -18.42 -0.22
N ASN A 183 5.58 -17.87 0.85
CA ASN A 183 4.66 -18.59 1.73
C ASN A 183 3.18 -18.42 1.38
N SER A 184 2.87 -17.81 0.21
CA SER A 184 1.50 -17.49 -0.23
C SER A 184 0.73 -16.67 0.82
N PRO A 185 1.16 -15.44 1.12
CA PRO A 185 0.49 -14.61 2.11
C PRO A 185 -0.94 -14.26 1.66
N ARG A 186 -1.84 -14.00 2.61
CA ARG A 186 -3.19 -13.50 2.33
C ARG A 186 -3.22 -11.99 2.12
N LEU A 187 -2.22 -11.29 2.67
CA LEU A 187 -2.06 -9.83 2.55
C LEU A 187 -0.62 -9.47 2.19
N ILE A 188 -0.47 -8.63 1.17
CA ILE A 188 0.79 -7.97 0.84
C ILE A 188 0.62 -6.46 0.97
N ILE A 189 1.60 -5.82 1.60
CA ILE A 189 1.72 -4.36 1.62
C ILE A 189 2.98 -4.01 0.83
N ALA A 190 2.82 -3.34 -0.30
CA ALA A 190 3.94 -2.93 -1.15
C ALA A 190 4.14 -1.41 -1.05
N ASP A 191 5.28 -1.00 -0.49
CA ASP A 191 5.63 0.40 -0.30
C ASP A 191 6.54 0.91 -1.41
N GLU A 192 6.00 1.70 -2.35
CA GLU A 192 6.73 2.27 -3.47
C GLU A 192 7.62 1.26 -4.24
N PRO A 193 7.11 0.06 -4.58
CA PRO A 193 7.93 -1.04 -5.07
C PRO A 193 8.50 -0.83 -6.49
N THR A 194 8.17 0.28 -7.16
CA THR A 194 8.60 0.55 -8.54
C THR A 194 9.31 1.90 -8.72
N THR A 195 9.52 2.68 -7.66
CA THR A 195 10.04 4.07 -7.77
C THR A 195 11.43 4.14 -8.43
N ALA A 196 12.27 3.13 -8.27
CA ALA A 196 13.64 3.11 -8.82
C ALA A 196 13.78 2.37 -10.16
N LEU A 197 12.67 2.09 -10.86
CA LEU A 197 12.65 1.27 -12.07
C LEU A 197 12.27 2.09 -13.30
N ASP A 198 12.77 1.67 -14.46
CA ASP A 198 12.31 2.23 -15.73
C ASP A 198 10.85 1.85 -16.01
N VAL A 199 10.18 2.68 -16.83
CA VAL A 199 8.74 2.53 -17.15
C VAL A 199 8.40 1.16 -17.73
N THR A 200 9.31 0.55 -18.51
CA THR A 200 9.08 -0.78 -19.11
C THR A 200 9.05 -1.86 -18.03
N ILE A 201 10.06 -1.88 -17.14
CA ILE A 201 10.13 -2.84 -16.04
C ILE A 201 9.00 -2.62 -15.03
N GLN A 202 8.66 -1.36 -14.75
CA GLN A 202 7.52 -1.00 -13.90
C GLN A 202 6.23 -1.62 -14.45
N GLY A 203 5.90 -1.39 -15.73
CA GLY A 203 4.72 -1.96 -16.35
C GLY A 203 4.66 -3.49 -16.28
N GLN A 204 5.80 -4.16 -16.48
CA GLN A 204 5.88 -5.61 -16.32
C GLN A 204 5.62 -6.07 -14.88
N ILE A 205 6.17 -5.37 -13.87
CA ILE A 205 5.93 -5.71 -12.47
C ILE A 205 4.46 -5.53 -12.09
N LEU A 206 3.83 -4.44 -12.53
CA LEU A 206 2.41 -4.19 -12.28
C LEU A 206 1.53 -5.30 -12.86
N TYR A 207 1.82 -5.72 -14.09
CA TYR A 207 1.11 -6.81 -14.76
C TYR A 207 1.25 -8.14 -13.99
N GLU A 208 2.47 -8.52 -13.62
CA GLU A 208 2.69 -9.77 -12.86
C GLU A 208 2.04 -9.73 -11.48
N MET A 209 2.07 -8.58 -10.79
CA MET A 209 1.43 -8.41 -9.49
C MET A 209 -0.09 -8.54 -9.56
N ARG A 210 -0.73 -7.90 -10.56
CA ARG A 210 -2.18 -8.04 -10.80
C ARG A 210 -2.55 -9.50 -11.03
N LYS A 211 -1.88 -10.14 -12.00
CA LYS A 211 -2.11 -11.55 -12.34
C LYS A 211 -1.95 -12.46 -11.13
N LEU A 212 -0.93 -12.22 -10.32
CA LEU A 212 -0.69 -13.01 -9.12
C LEU A 212 -1.80 -12.84 -8.08
N CYS A 213 -2.29 -11.61 -7.85
CA CYS A 213 -3.39 -11.38 -6.92
C CYS A 213 -4.66 -12.10 -7.39
N GLU A 214 -4.93 -12.06 -8.70
CA GLU A 214 -6.05 -12.77 -9.34
C GLU A 214 -5.94 -14.30 -9.19
N GLU A 215 -4.75 -14.87 -9.41
CA GLU A 215 -4.52 -16.32 -9.34
C GLU A 215 -4.50 -16.87 -7.91
N THR A 216 -4.02 -16.09 -6.94
CA THR A 216 -3.80 -16.56 -5.56
C THR A 216 -4.88 -16.12 -4.58
N GLY A 217 -5.71 -15.13 -4.95
CA GLY A 217 -6.65 -14.48 -4.03
C GLY A 217 -5.96 -13.62 -2.96
N THR A 218 -4.67 -13.33 -3.13
CA THR A 218 -3.90 -12.46 -2.22
C THR A 218 -4.43 -11.05 -2.31
N ALA A 219 -4.75 -10.44 -1.18
CA ALA A 219 -5.09 -9.03 -1.13
C ALA A 219 -3.82 -8.16 -1.11
N LEU A 220 -3.87 -7.01 -1.76
CA LEU A 220 -2.71 -6.15 -1.95
C LEU A 220 -3.03 -4.70 -1.59
N ILE A 221 -2.20 -4.10 -0.73
CA ILE A 221 -2.11 -2.65 -0.59
C ILE A 221 -0.91 -2.18 -1.40
N TRP A 222 -1.17 -1.42 -2.45
CA TRP A 222 -0.16 -0.81 -3.29
C TRP A 222 0.03 0.67 -2.92
N ILE A 223 1.11 0.98 -2.25
CA ILE A 223 1.44 2.35 -1.85
C ILE A 223 2.31 2.97 -2.93
N THR A 224 1.90 4.14 -3.43
CA THR A 224 2.66 4.90 -4.43
C THR A 224 2.32 6.38 -4.34
N HIS A 225 3.13 7.23 -4.94
CA HIS A 225 2.78 8.63 -5.19
C HIS A 225 2.23 8.85 -6.62
N ASP A 226 2.28 7.84 -7.48
CA ASP A 226 1.87 7.90 -8.87
C ASP A 226 0.45 7.32 -9.06
N LEU A 227 -0.51 8.19 -9.39
CA LEU A 227 -1.89 7.78 -9.68
C LEU A 227 -2.03 7.01 -10.99
N ALA A 228 -1.16 7.21 -11.98
CA ALA A 228 -1.22 6.49 -13.25
C ALA A 228 -0.93 5.00 -13.05
N VAL A 229 -0.02 4.68 -12.13
CA VAL A 229 0.25 3.30 -11.70
C VAL A 229 -0.99 2.65 -11.11
N VAL A 230 -1.69 3.38 -10.25
CA VAL A 230 -2.87 2.86 -9.54
C VAL A 230 -4.05 2.67 -10.49
N ALA A 231 -4.21 3.55 -11.48
CA ALA A 231 -5.22 3.43 -12.53
C ALA A 231 -5.16 2.08 -13.26
N GLY A 232 -3.94 1.59 -13.52
CA GLY A 232 -3.70 0.32 -14.21
C GLY A 232 -3.71 -0.92 -13.32
N LEU A 233 -3.74 -0.78 -11.99
CA LEU A 233 -3.53 -1.89 -11.05
C LEU A 233 -4.65 -2.09 -10.02
N ALA A 234 -5.18 -1.03 -9.42
CA ALA A 234 -6.03 -1.15 -8.25
C ALA A 234 -7.53 -1.24 -8.57
N ASP A 235 -8.28 -1.94 -7.73
CA ASP A 235 -9.75 -1.95 -7.77
C ASP A 235 -10.32 -0.71 -7.09
N ARG A 236 -9.68 -0.30 -6.00
CA ARG A 236 -10.03 0.89 -5.22
C ARG A 236 -8.82 1.75 -4.90
N VAL A 237 -9.10 3.01 -4.62
CA VAL A 237 -8.07 3.99 -4.27
C VAL A 237 -8.44 4.65 -2.95
N ALA A 238 -7.43 4.91 -2.13
CA ALA A 238 -7.48 5.78 -0.97
C ALA A 238 -6.41 6.87 -1.16
N VAL A 239 -6.86 8.11 -1.27
CA VAL A 239 -6.00 9.29 -1.38
C VAL A 239 -5.72 9.81 0.03
N MET A 240 -4.44 9.90 0.38
CA MET A 240 -3.96 10.29 1.70
C MET A 240 -3.26 11.65 1.65
N TYR A 241 -3.64 12.54 2.56
CA TYR A 241 -3.02 13.84 2.75
C TYR A 241 -2.82 14.11 4.25
N ALA A 242 -1.60 14.51 4.63
CA ALA A 242 -1.26 14.93 5.98
C ALA A 242 -1.78 14.00 7.11
N GLY A 243 -1.58 12.69 6.96
CA GLY A 243 -1.95 11.70 7.96
C GLY A 243 -3.38 11.15 7.84
N ARG A 244 -4.19 11.63 6.89
CA ARG A 244 -5.62 11.27 6.77
C ARG A 244 -5.99 10.81 5.36
N ILE A 245 -6.94 9.89 5.25
CA ILE A 245 -7.59 9.58 3.97
C ILE A 245 -8.57 10.71 3.68
N VAL A 246 -8.34 11.45 2.59
CA VAL A 246 -9.19 12.57 2.15
C VAL A 246 -10.22 12.16 1.11
N GLU A 247 -9.98 11.06 0.39
CA GLU A 247 -10.90 10.52 -0.60
C GLU A 247 -10.68 9.02 -0.78
N THR A 248 -11.74 8.25 -0.95
CA THR A 248 -11.66 6.83 -1.32
C THR A 248 -12.83 6.41 -2.17
N GLY A 249 -12.62 5.49 -3.11
CA GLY A 249 -13.65 5.01 -4.03
C GLY A 249 -13.08 3.94 -4.94
N SER A 250 -13.86 3.51 -5.95
CA SER A 250 -13.31 2.70 -7.04
C SER A 250 -12.20 3.48 -7.75
N ALA A 251 -11.23 2.78 -8.35
CA ALA A 251 -10.17 3.45 -9.08
C ALA A 251 -10.72 4.33 -10.21
N ALA A 252 -11.71 3.83 -10.95
CA ALA A 252 -12.40 4.59 -11.99
C ALA A 252 -13.06 5.86 -11.42
N ASP A 253 -13.85 5.75 -10.35
CA ASP A 253 -14.56 6.91 -9.78
C ASP A 253 -13.61 7.98 -9.25
N VAL A 254 -12.55 7.59 -8.53
CA VAL A 254 -11.60 8.55 -7.95
C VAL A 254 -10.77 9.25 -9.03
N ILE A 255 -10.45 8.57 -10.12
CA ILE A 255 -9.62 9.11 -11.20
C ILE A 255 -10.45 9.95 -12.16
N GLU A 256 -11.62 9.47 -12.57
CA GLU A 256 -12.47 10.15 -13.56
C GLU A 256 -13.36 11.22 -12.93
N HIS A 257 -13.76 11.03 -11.67
CA HIS A 257 -14.70 11.89 -10.96
C HIS A 257 -14.18 12.26 -9.57
N ALA A 258 -12.91 12.66 -9.51
CA ALA A 258 -12.29 13.15 -8.28
C ALA A 258 -13.19 14.20 -7.62
N MET A 259 -13.33 14.11 -6.29
CA MET A 259 -14.21 14.99 -5.52
C MET A 259 -13.42 15.95 -4.64
N HIS A 260 -12.26 15.54 -4.13
CA HIS A 260 -11.45 16.39 -3.27
C HIS A 260 -10.52 17.29 -4.12
N PRO A 261 -10.42 18.61 -3.84
CA PRO A 261 -9.53 19.53 -4.57
C PRO A 261 -8.06 19.08 -4.64
N TYR A 262 -7.59 18.39 -3.60
CA TYR A 262 -6.27 17.74 -3.59
C TYR A 262 -6.15 16.64 -4.64
N THR A 263 -7.13 15.74 -4.72
CA THR A 263 -7.15 14.64 -5.69
C THR A 263 -7.20 15.18 -7.11
N HIS A 264 -8.02 16.20 -7.38
CA HIS A 264 -8.00 16.94 -8.64
C HIS A 264 -6.61 17.49 -8.97
N GLY A 265 -5.96 18.13 -7.99
CA GLY A 265 -4.61 18.65 -8.16
C GLY A 265 -3.59 17.56 -8.51
N LEU A 266 -3.67 16.40 -7.84
CA LEU A 266 -2.77 15.28 -8.14
C LEU A 266 -2.97 14.75 -9.56
N ILE A 267 -4.23 14.63 -10.01
CA ILE A 267 -4.57 14.15 -11.36
C ILE A 267 -4.14 15.16 -12.42
N ALA A 268 -4.39 16.46 -12.19
CA ALA A 268 -3.98 17.54 -13.10
C ALA A 268 -2.46 17.62 -13.26
N SER A 269 -1.70 17.22 -12.23
CA SER A 269 -0.24 17.16 -12.28
C SER A 269 0.33 15.96 -13.05
N ILE A 270 -0.51 15.01 -13.51
CA ILE A 270 -0.04 13.84 -14.27
C ILE A 270 0.30 14.27 -15.71
N PRO A 271 1.52 14.01 -16.21
CA PRO A 271 1.85 14.28 -17.60
C PRO A 271 1.00 13.45 -18.57
N THR A 272 0.36 14.11 -19.53
CA THR A 272 -0.39 13.49 -20.63
C THR A 272 0.19 13.91 -21.99
N PRO A 273 -0.14 13.22 -23.10
CA PRO A 273 0.25 13.66 -24.44
C PRO A 273 -0.12 15.12 -24.73
N ASP A 274 -1.24 15.60 -24.18
CA ASP A 274 -1.76 16.97 -24.37
C ASP A 274 -0.97 18.05 -23.59
N THR A 275 -0.25 17.64 -22.54
CA THR A 275 0.65 18.51 -21.77
C THR A 275 2.04 18.64 -22.39
N ARG A 276 2.34 17.92 -23.48
CA ARG A 276 3.66 17.94 -24.11
C ARG A 276 4.00 19.36 -24.60
N GLY A 277 5.11 19.90 -24.08
CA GLY A 277 5.57 21.25 -24.42
C GLY A 277 4.85 22.38 -23.67
N LYS A 278 3.97 22.06 -22.72
CA LYS A 278 3.31 23.03 -21.82
C LYS A 278 3.81 22.84 -20.39
N PRO A 279 3.81 23.88 -19.55
CA PRO A 279 4.01 23.73 -18.11
C PRO A 279 2.95 22.77 -17.53
N LEU A 280 3.38 21.86 -16.66
CA LEU A 280 2.46 21.00 -15.91
C LEU A 280 1.76 21.79 -14.82
N ASP A 281 0.49 21.48 -14.57
CA ASP A 281 -0.22 22.01 -13.43
C ASP A 281 0.40 21.48 -12.14
N GLN A 282 0.62 22.36 -11.17
CA GLN A 282 1.21 22.02 -9.88
C GLN A 282 0.28 22.44 -8.76
N ILE A 283 0.19 21.61 -7.73
CA ILE A 283 -0.48 21.99 -6.50
C ILE A 283 0.36 23.06 -5.79
N PRO A 284 -0.13 24.29 -5.65
CA PRO A 284 0.68 25.40 -5.15
C PRO A 284 1.14 25.20 -3.70
N GLY A 285 2.28 25.80 -3.37
CA GLY A 285 2.87 25.76 -2.03
C GLY A 285 3.47 24.40 -1.65
N MET A 286 3.87 24.27 -0.38
CA MET A 286 4.44 23.03 0.16
C MET A 286 3.47 22.35 1.13
N THR A 287 3.61 21.03 1.28
CA THR A 287 2.89 20.27 2.31
C THR A 287 3.17 20.87 3.70
N PRO A 288 2.13 21.07 4.53
CA PRO A 288 2.33 21.59 5.87
C PRO A 288 3.11 20.59 6.72
N SER A 289 3.88 21.10 7.67
CA SER A 289 4.55 20.24 8.65
C SER A 289 3.53 19.47 9.47
N LEU A 290 3.71 18.16 9.60
CA LEU A 290 2.88 17.31 10.45
C LEU A 290 2.98 17.66 11.94
N LEU A 291 3.99 18.44 12.36
CA LEU A 291 4.09 19.00 13.71
C LEU A 291 3.10 20.16 13.92
N ASN A 292 2.85 20.93 12.87
CA ASN A 292 2.12 22.19 12.92
C ASN A 292 1.05 22.23 11.82
N LEU A 293 0.12 21.28 11.88
CA LEU A 293 -1.00 21.24 10.94
C LEU A 293 -1.97 22.41 11.20
N PRO A 294 -2.51 23.02 10.13
CA PRO A 294 -3.41 24.14 10.29
C PRO A 294 -4.78 23.62 10.80
N ALA A 295 -5.41 24.32 11.77
CA ALA A 295 -6.67 23.88 12.41
C ALA A 295 -7.84 23.65 11.43
N GLY A 296 -8.47 22.48 11.42
CA GLY A 296 -9.55 22.16 10.48
C GLY A 296 -9.08 21.30 9.31
N CYS A 297 -9.44 21.65 8.07
CA CYS A 297 -8.92 20.97 6.88
C CYS A 297 -7.44 21.29 6.67
N ALA A 298 -6.60 20.26 6.67
CA ALA A 298 -5.15 20.38 6.51
C ALA A 298 -4.74 20.93 5.13
N PHE A 299 -5.53 20.65 4.09
CA PHE A 299 -5.25 21.11 2.72
C PHE A 299 -5.67 22.56 2.47
N ARG A 300 -6.40 23.21 3.38
CA ARG A 300 -7.02 24.53 3.12
C ARG A 300 -6.02 25.62 2.74
N THR A 301 -4.76 25.53 3.18
CA THR A 301 -3.73 26.55 2.88
C THR A 301 -3.22 26.47 1.45
N ARG A 302 -3.50 25.37 0.75
CA ARG A 302 -3.14 25.12 -0.66
C ARG A 302 -4.38 24.95 -1.55
N CYS A 303 -5.57 24.89 -0.96
CA CYS A 303 -6.81 24.62 -1.65
C CYS A 303 -7.34 25.88 -2.34
N PRO A 304 -7.57 25.87 -3.66
CA PRO A 304 -8.17 27.02 -4.35
C PRO A 304 -9.63 27.29 -3.95
N ARG A 305 -10.29 26.30 -3.31
CA ARG A 305 -11.68 26.38 -2.83
C ARG A 305 -11.78 26.58 -1.32
N ALA A 306 -10.72 27.05 -0.66
CA ALA A 306 -10.71 27.26 0.78
C ALA A 306 -11.76 28.31 1.20
N SER A 307 -12.48 28.03 2.29
CA SER A 307 -13.52 28.91 2.84
C SER A 307 -13.49 28.91 4.37
N GLN A 308 -14.32 29.73 5.00
CA GLN A 308 -14.48 29.75 6.46
C GLN A 308 -14.88 28.38 7.05
N ALA A 309 -15.70 27.59 6.35
CA ALA A 309 -16.07 26.23 6.79
C ALA A 309 -14.83 25.33 6.97
N CYS A 310 -13.78 25.53 6.16
CA CYS A 310 -12.56 24.73 6.20
C CYS A 310 -11.71 24.94 7.46
N LEU A 311 -12.03 25.92 8.31
CA LEU A 311 -11.45 26.06 9.65
C LEU A 311 -11.90 24.94 10.61
N GLN A 312 -12.98 24.23 10.26
CA GLN A 312 -13.39 22.99 10.89
C GLN A 312 -13.01 21.79 10.01
N ALA A 313 -12.64 20.68 10.64
CA ALA A 313 -12.28 19.47 9.91
C ALA A 313 -13.57 18.84 9.34
N PRO A 314 -13.64 18.58 8.03
CA PRO A 314 -14.79 17.89 7.46
C PRO A 314 -14.78 16.42 7.89
N GLU A 315 -15.97 15.93 8.27
CA GLU A 315 -16.22 14.49 8.39
C GLU A 315 -16.32 13.84 7.00
N PRO A 316 -16.04 12.53 6.88
CA PRO A 316 -16.15 11.85 5.60
C PRO A 316 -17.62 11.72 5.21
N VAL A 317 -17.95 12.11 3.99
CA VAL A 317 -19.29 11.98 3.42
C VAL A 317 -19.24 11.08 2.20
N GLU A 318 -20.26 10.22 2.06
CA GLU A 318 -20.46 9.40 0.87
C GLU A 318 -21.14 10.25 -0.21
N VAL A 319 -20.43 10.52 -1.29
CA VAL A 319 -20.96 11.33 -2.42
C VAL A 319 -21.59 10.47 -3.51
N ARG A 320 -21.17 9.22 -3.60
CA ARG A 320 -21.69 8.16 -4.47
C ARG A 320 -21.49 6.81 -3.77
N PRO A 321 -22.18 5.73 -4.18
CA PRO A 321 -22.02 4.43 -3.54
C PRO A 321 -20.54 4.02 -3.43
N ALA A 322 -20.08 3.80 -2.20
CA ALA A 322 -18.70 3.47 -1.85
C ALA A 322 -17.63 4.52 -2.22
N HIS A 323 -18.01 5.75 -2.57
CA HIS A 323 -17.11 6.89 -2.83
C HIS A 323 -17.25 7.93 -1.72
N TRP A 324 -16.21 8.04 -0.89
CA TRP A 324 -16.17 8.87 0.29
C TRP A 324 -15.17 10.00 0.14
N VAL A 325 -15.49 11.17 0.67
CA VAL A 325 -14.61 12.35 0.64
C VAL A 325 -14.71 13.14 1.92
N ARG A 326 -13.57 13.66 2.40
CA ARG A 326 -13.47 14.59 3.54
C ARG A 326 -13.31 16.02 3.03
N CYS A 327 -14.39 16.62 2.52
CA CYS A 327 -14.37 18.00 2.02
C CYS A 327 -15.70 18.71 2.25
N TRP A 328 -15.64 19.99 2.60
CA TRP A 328 -16.83 20.87 2.61
C TRP A 328 -17.29 21.27 1.21
N HIS A 329 -16.39 21.21 0.22
CA HIS A 329 -16.59 21.66 -1.16
C HIS A 329 -16.27 20.54 -2.16
N ALA A 330 -16.83 19.36 -1.90
CA ALA A 330 -16.65 18.18 -2.74
C ALA A 330 -17.30 18.36 -4.13
N GLY A 331 -16.64 17.86 -5.18
CA GLY A 331 -17.14 17.88 -6.56
C GLY A 331 -16.27 18.70 -7.51
N GLU A 332 -16.77 18.95 -8.71
CA GLU A 332 -16.06 19.77 -9.71
C GLU A 332 -16.11 21.27 -9.37
N ALA A 333 -15.17 22.03 -9.94
CA ALA A 333 -15.07 23.49 -9.79
C ALA A 333 -15.91 24.18 -10.85
#